data_AF-A0A3M2FZC2-F1
#
_entry.id   AF-A0A3M2FZC2-F1
#
_cell.length_a   1.000
_cell.length_b   1.000
_cell.length_c   1.000
_cell.angle_alpha   90.00
_cell.angle_beta   90.00
_cell.angle_gamma   90.00
#
_symmetry.space_group_name_H-M   'P 1'
#
loop_
_entity.id
_entity.type
_entity.pdbx_description
1 polymer ?
#
loop_
_entity_poly.entity_id
_entity_poly.type
_entity_poly.pdbx_seq_one_letter_code
_entity_poly.pdbx_strand_id
1 'polypeptide(L)'
;EIRALIHTLEQRLNASETAQGILNAAEYKNEVSARMRLGDDYLTGTFDRMQKDARGQWEIIDYKTNRINAEQLQAAGAHYHVQMEVYALLLSALFPGQSAYRVSLYFLEPDRLYSRSYTPGQLEEQRRFYAATIRDIKARFPLVD
;
A
#
# COMPACT_ATOMS: atom_id res chain seq x y z
N GLU A 1 22.85 18.98 -5.85
CA GLU A 1 21.62 18.95 -5.03
C GLU A 1 21.00 17.55 -4.92
N ILE A 2 20.62 16.87 -6.00
CA ILE A 2 20.04 15.50 -5.94
C ILE A 2 20.94 14.47 -5.23
N ARG A 3 22.25 14.43 -5.53
CA ARG A 3 23.18 13.47 -4.87
C ARG A 3 23.25 13.65 -3.36
N ALA A 4 23.18 14.89 -2.87
CA ALA A 4 23.21 15.17 -1.43
C ALA A 4 21.92 14.71 -0.75
N LEU A 5 20.76 14.85 -1.42
CA LEU A 5 19.50 14.33 -0.93
C LEU A 5 19.51 12.80 -0.87
N ILE A 6 19.97 12.13 -1.94
CA ILE A 6 20.09 10.65 -1.98
C ILE A 6 20.98 10.18 -0.83
N HIS A 7 22.17 10.78 -0.66
CA HIS A 7 23.08 10.42 0.42
C HIS A 7 22.45 10.60 1.81
N THR A 8 21.68 11.69 2.00
CA THR A 8 20.96 11.94 3.25
C THR A 8 19.89 10.87 3.51
N LEU A 9 19.15 10.44 2.48
CA LEU A 9 18.15 9.40 2.59
C LEU A 9 18.80 8.04 2.90
N GLU A 10 19.89 7.70 2.22
CA GLU A 10 20.67 6.47 2.46
C GLU A 10 21.17 6.42 3.91
N GLN A 11 21.77 7.51 4.41
CA GLN A 11 22.23 7.58 5.80
C GLN A 11 21.10 7.33 6.80
N ARG A 12 19.91 7.89 6.54
CA ARG A 12 18.73 7.71 7.41
C ARG A 12 18.21 6.28 7.37
N LEU A 13 18.09 5.69 6.18
CA LEU A 13 17.65 4.30 6.02
C LEU A 13 18.64 3.32 6.67
N ASN A 14 19.94 3.62 6.60
CA ASN A 14 20.98 2.80 7.25
C ASN A 14 20.96 2.90 8.78
N ALA A 15 20.57 4.06 9.33
CA ALA A 15 20.47 4.28 10.77
C ALA A 15 19.14 3.79 11.38
N SER A 16 18.15 3.47 10.56
CA SER A 16 16.79 3.11 10.98
C SER A 16 16.62 1.61 11.13
N GLU A 17 16.28 1.13 12.34
CA GLU A 17 15.96 -0.28 12.57
C GLU A 17 14.74 -0.73 11.78
N THR A 18 13.69 0.11 11.69
CA THR A 18 12.48 -0.18 10.92
C THR A 18 12.80 -0.34 9.43
N ALA A 19 13.57 0.59 8.86
CA ALA A 19 14.00 0.52 7.47
C ALA A 19 14.85 -0.72 7.21
N GLN A 20 15.81 -1.03 8.09
CA GLN A 20 16.62 -2.23 7.98
C GLN A 20 15.76 -3.50 8.03
N GLY A 21 14.75 -3.56 8.89
CA GLY A 21 13.81 -4.68 8.93
C GLY A 21 13.05 -4.87 7.61
N ILE A 22 12.62 -3.78 6.96
CA ILE A 22 11.96 -3.82 5.65
C ILE A 22 12.96 -4.23 4.55
N LEU A 23 14.13 -3.59 4.51
CA LEU A 23 15.12 -3.77 3.44
C LEU A 23 15.75 -5.18 3.46
N ASN A 24 15.90 -5.77 4.65
CA ASN A 24 16.49 -7.10 4.85
C ASN A 24 15.48 -8.25 4.75
N ALA A 25 14.24 -8.00 4.31
CA ALA A 25 13.28 -9.07 4.05
C ALA A 25 13.86 -10.10 3.08
N ALA A 26 13.76 -11.40 3.42
CA ALA A 26 14.39 -12.47 2.65
C ALA A 26 13.80 -12.64 1.24
N GLU A 27 12.49 -12.41 1.09
CA GLU A 27 11.79 -12.48 -0.18
C GLU A 27 10.97 -11.21 -0.39
N TYR A 28 11.34 -10.43 -1.41
CA TYR A 28 10.68 -9.18 -1.76
C TYR A 28 10.65 -8.93 -3.26
N LYS A 29 9.80 -8.00 -3.67
CA LYS A 29 9.69 -7.46 -5.03
C LYS A 29 9.44 -5.96 -4.92
N ASN A 30 10.05 -5.16 -5.78
CA ASN A 30 9.82 -3.71 -5.83
C ASN A 30 9.09 -3.34 -7.12
N GLU A 31 8.36 -2.22 -7.11
CA GLU A 31 7.68 -1.64 -8.28
C GLU A 31 6.78 -2.64 -9.01
N VAL A 32 5.97 -3.38 -8.26
CA VAL A 32 5.09 -4.42 -8.82
C VAL A 32 3.77 -3.78 -9.24
N SER A 33 3.52 -3.74 -10.55
CA SER A 33 2.22 -3.35 -11.10
C SER A 33 1.22 -4.51 -11.02
N ALA A 34 0.02 -4.19 -10.57
CA ALA A 34 -1.09 -5.12 -10.44
C ALA A 34 -2.33 -4.57 -11.15
N ARG A 35 -3.15 -5.50 -11.66
CA ARG A 35 -4.46 -5.20 -12.22
C ARG A 35 -5.43 -6.26 -11.73
N MET A 36 -6.64 -5.85 -11.33
CA MET A 36 -7.74 -6.78 -11.14
C MET A 36 -8.99 -6.29 -11.85
N ARG A 37 -9.80 -7.23 -12.32
CA ARG A 37 -11.14 -6.92 -12.83
C ARG A 37 -12.07 -6.60 -11.66
N LEU A 38 -12.89 -5.57 -11.82
CA LEU A 38 -13.92 -5.13 -10.88
C LEU A 38 -15.22 -4.85 -11.64
N GLY A 39 -16.09 -5.86 -11.74
CA GLY A 39 -17.23 -5.80 -12.65
C GLY A 39 -16.77 -5.76 -14.11
N ASP A 40 -17.22 -4.77 -14.87
CA ASP A 40 -16.77 -4.52 -16.25
C ASP A 40 -15.60 -3.55 -16.34
N ASP A 41 -15.10 -3.11 -15.19
CA ASP A 41 -13.97 -2.19 -15.05
C ASP A 41 -12.71 -2.91 -14.56
N TYR A 42 -11.62 -2.15 -14.52
CA TYR A 42 -10.35 -2.60 -13.96
C TYR A 42 -9.85 -1.64 -12.90
N LEU A 43 -9.39 -2.21 -11.80
CA LEU A 43 -8.59 -1.53 -10.80
C LEU A 43 -7.12 -1.82 -11.10
N THR A 44 -6.27 -0.79 -11.08
CA THR A 44 -4.83 -0.91 -11.33
C THR A 44 -4.04 -0.13 -10.30
N GLY A 45 -2.83 -0.58 -10.00
CA GLY A 45 -1.90 0.14 -9.13
C GLY A 45 -0.50 -0.43 -9.22
N THR A 46 0.47 0.29 -8.66
CA THR A 46 1.86 -0.16 -8.53
C THR A 46 2.24 -0.08 -7.06
N PHE A 47 2.78 -1.16 -6.52
CA PHE A 47 3.30 -1.20 -5.16
C PHE A 47 4.77 -0.83 -5.17
N ASP A 48 5.18 0.09 -4.30
CA ASP A 48 6.61 0.40 -4.13
C ASP A 48 7.39 -0.87 -3.73
N ARG A 49 6.86 -1.62 -2.76
CA ARG A 49 7.44 -2.88 -2.29
C ARG A 49 6.38 -3.89 -1.85
N MET A 50 6.64 -5.14 -2.20
CA MET A 50 6.01 -6.34 -1.68
C MET A 50 7.05 -7.18 -0.95
N GLN A 51 6.69 -7.79 0.18
CA GLN A 51 7.58 -8.73 0.86
C GLN A 51 6.78 -9.82 1.56
N LYS A 52 7.42 -10.95 1.87
CA LYS A 52 6.83 -11.96 2.73
C LYS A 52 7.08 -11.66 4.20
N ASP A 53 6.04 -11.79 5.01
CA ASP A 53 6.15 -11.77 6.46
C ASP A 53 6.78 -13.08 7.00
N ALA A 54 6.97 -13.16 8.32
CA ALA A 54 7.52 -14.35 8.98
C ALA A 54 6.66 -15.62 8.82
N ARG A 55 5.40 -15.50 8.37
CA ARG A 55 4.49 -16.61 8.10
C ARG A 55 4.45 -16.96 6.61
N GLY A 56 5.23 -16.28 5.78
CA GLY A 56 5.28 -16.46 4.34
C GLY A 56 4.12 -15.81 3.58
N GLN A 57 3.32 -14.96 4.23
CA GLN A 57 2.24 -14.21 3.59
C GLN A 57 2.78 -12.92 2.98
N TRP A 58 2.29 -12.56 1.80
CA TRP A 58 2.69 -11.30 1.17
C TRP A 58 2.01 -10.12 1.85
N GLU A 59 2.79 -9.06 2.06
CA GLU A 59 2.35 -7.74 2.50
C GLU A 59 2.90 -6.65 1.59
N ILE A 60 2.27 -5.47 1.63
CA ILE A 60 2.71 -4.28 0.91
C ILE A 60 3.37 -3.30 1.88
N ILE A 61 4.49 -2.71 1.45
CA ILE A 61 5.11 -1.55 2.09
C ILE A 61 5.15 -0.41 1.05
N ASP A 62 4.53 0.72 1.38
CA ASP A 62 4.52 1.95 0.58
C ASP A 62 5.29 3.04 1.33
N TYR A 63 6.22 3.70 0.66
CA TYR A 63 7.16 4.64 1.27
C TYR A 63 6.63 6.06 1.23
N LYS A 64 6.60 6.71 2.40
CA LYS A 64 6.12 8.08 2.56
C LYS A 64 7.26 9.01 3.01
N THR A 65 7.50 10.05 2.22
CA THR A 65 8.56 11.04 2.44
C THR A 65 8.06 12.36 3.02
N ASN A 66 6.73 12.55 3.13
CA ASN A 66 6.17 13.71 3.80
C ASN A 66 6.57 13.71 5.28
N ARG A 67 6.99 14.87 5.78
CA ARG A 67 7.43 15.01 7.16
C ARG A 67 6.22 15.15 8.08
N ILE A 68 6.12 14.23 9.03
CA ILE A 68 5.15 14.28 10.11
C ILE A 68 5.85 13.99 11.44
N ASN A 69 5.29 14.44 12.54
CA ASN A 69 5.72 13.99 13.86
C ASN A 69 5.01 12.69 14.27
N ALA A 70 5.46 12.07 15.36
CA ALA A 70 4.91 10.81 15.85
C ALA A 70 3.42 10.89 16.25
N GLU A 71 2.95 12.05 16.73
CA GLU A 71 1.56 12.28 17.14
C GLU A 71 0.63 12.37 15.94
N GLN A 72 1.14 12.84 14.80
CA GLN A 72 0.41 12.96 13.54
C GLN A 72 0.26 11.64 12.79
N LEU A 73 1.00 10.58 13.17
CA LEU A 73 1.06 9.32 12.43
C LEU A 73 -0.32 8.72 12.12
N GLN A 74 -1.22 8.73 13.10
CA GLN A 74 -2.56 8.15 12.95
C GLN A 74 -3.41 8.96 11.95
N ALA A 75 -3.42 10.28 12.08
CA ALA A 75 -4.16 11.15 11.17
C ALA A 75 -3.57 11.10 9.75
N ALA A 76 -2.25 11.18 9.64
CA ALA A 76 -1.53 11.06 8.37
C ALA A 76 -1.82 9.73 7.68
N GLY A 77 -1.74 8.60 8.39
CA GLY A 77 -2.04 7.28 7.85
C GLY A 77 -3.50 7.14 7.41
N ALA A 78 -4.45 7.70 8.15
CA ALA A 78 -5.88 7.65 7.81
C ALA A 78 -6.20 8.37 6.48
N HIS A 79 -5.44 9.41 6.11
CA HIS A 79 -5.59 10.08 4.82
C HIS A 79 -5.33 9.15 3.62
N TYR A 80 -4.58 8.07 3.81
CA TYR A 80 -4.25 7.09 2.77
C TYR A 80 -5.16 5.85 2.80
N HIS A 81 -6.27 5.85 3.55
CA HIS A 81 -7.11 4.65 3.72
C HIS A 81 -7.58 4.05 2.39
N VAL A 82 -8.04 4.87 1.43
CA VAL A 82 -8.45 4.41 0.09
C VAL A 82 -7.30 3.74 -0.64
N GLN A 83 -6.10 4.35 -0.59
CA GLN A 83 -4.90 3.76 -1.22
C GLN A 83 -4.60 2.39 -0.62
N MET A 84 -4.62 2.28 0.70
CA MET A 84 -4.34 1.01 1.40
C MET A 84 -5.37 -0.08 1.10
N GLU A 85 -6.65 0.28 1.02
CA GLU A 85 -7.73 -0.65 0.64
C GLU A 85 -7.58 -1.15 -0.80
N VAL A 86 -7.31 -0.24 -1.73
CA VAL A 86 -7.05 -0.58 -3.15
C VAL A 86 -5.84 -1.50 -3.26
N TYR A 87 -4.77 -1.23 -2.51
CA TYR A 87 -3.59 -2.08 -2.50
C TYR A 87 -3.88 -3.47 -1.93
N ALA A 88 -4.67 -3.56 -0.86
CA ALA A 88 -5.07 -4.86 -0.31
C ALA A 88 -5.95 -5.66 -1.28
N LEU A 89 -6.87 -5.01 -2.01
CA LEU A 89 -7.67 -5.64 -3.07
C LEU A 89 -6.78 -6.20 -4.18
N LEU A 90 -5.85 -5.39 -4.70
CA LEU A 90 -4.93 -5.80 -5.75
C LEU A 90 -4.00 -6.93 -5.28
N LEU A 91 -3.49 -6.85 -4.05
CA LEU A 91 -2.69 -7.91 -3.43
C LEU A 91 -3.48 -9.22 -3.34
N SER A 92 -4.75 -9.17 -2.95
CA SER A 92 -5.61 -10.35 -2.87
C SER A 92 -5.89 -11.01 -4.22
N ALA A 93 -5.90 -10.21 -5.30
CA ALA A 93 -6.04 -10.74 -6.66
C ALA A 93 -4.77 -11.45 -7.13
N LEU A 94 -3.59 -10.96 -6.76
CA LEU A 94 -2.31 -11.59 -7.09
C LEU A 94 -2.04 -12.86 -6.27
N PHE A 95 -2.38 -12.81 -4.97
CA PHE A 95 -2.10 -13.87 -4.00
C PHE A 95 -3.38 -14.26 -3.25
N PRO A 96 -4.29 -15.00 -3.89
CA PRO A 96 -5.51 -15.47 -3.24
C PRO A 96 -5.17 -16.49 -2.13
N GLY A 97 -6.01 -16.54 -1.10
CA GLY A 97 -5.93 -17.56 -0.04
C GLY A 97 -5.13 -17.17 1.22
N GLN A 98 -4.67 -15.91 1.33
CA GLN A 98 -4.08 -15.44 2.58
C GLN A 98 -5.17 -15.25 3.66
N SER A 99 -4.81 -15.48 4.92
CA SER A 99 -5.73 -15.20 6.05
C SER A 99 -5.93 -13.71 6.28
N ALA A 100 -4.95 -12.90 5.91
CA ALA A 100 -5.00 -11.45 5.97
C ALA A 100 -4.14 -10.84 4.86
N TYR A 101 -4.48 -9.61 4.51
CA TYR A 101 -3.77 -8.78 3.53
C TYR A 101 -3.30 -7.52 4.24
N ARG A 102 -2.01 -7.48 4.61
CA ARG A 102 -1.42 -6.36 5.33
C ARG A 102 -0.85 -5.34 4.35
N VAL A 103 -1.17 -4.08 4.59
CA VAL A 103 -0.60 -2.93 3.88
C VAL A 103 -0.04 -1.99 4.94
N SER A 104 1.20 -1.56 4.75
CA SER A 104 1.86 -0.64 5.66
C SER A 104 2.41 0.56 4.91
N LEU A 105 2.25 1.73 5.50
CA LEU A 105 2.87 2.97 5.07
C LEU A 105 4.09 3.19 5.95
N TYR A 106 5.27 3.24 5.35
CA TYR A 106 6.49 3.56 6.06
C TYR A 106 6.79 5.06 5.95
N PHE A 107 6.60 5.78 7.04
CA PHE A 107 6.95 7.20 7.12
C PHE A 107 8.40 7.35 7.53
N LEU A 108 9.22 7.87 6.63
CA LEU A 108 10.67 8.04 6.85
C LEU A 108 10.95 8.97 8.04
N GLU A 109 10.15 10.03 8.18
CA GLU A 109 10.09 10.84 9.40
C GLU A 109 8.64 10.70 9.91
N PRO A 110 8.40 9.93 10.99
CA PRO A 110 9.27 9.75 12.16
C PRO A 110 9.90 8.34 12.29
N ASP A 111 10.23 7.69 11.17
CA ASP A 111 10.72 6.30 11.14
C ASP A 111 9.73 5.28 11.71
N ARG A 112 8.48 5.32 11.22
CA ARG A 112 7.39 4.47 11.74
C ARG A 112 6.49 3.91 10.65
N LEU A 113 5.98 2.71 10.92
CA LEU A 113 4.94 2.08 10.12
C LEU A 113 3.55 2.45 10.63
N TYR A 114 2.68 2.83 9.71
CA TYR A 114 1.23 2.78 9.89
C TYR A 114 0.68 1.59 9.11
N SER A 115 0.15 0.58 9.78
CA SER A 115 -0.30 -0.65 9.14
C SER A 115 -1.81 -0.85 9.27
N ARG A 116 -2.41 -1.42 8.23
CA ARG A 116 -3.76 -1.98 8.25
C ARG A 116 -3.72 -3.40 7.71
N SER A 117 -4.59 -4.25 8.26
CA SER A 117 -4.76 -5.63 7.81
C SER A 117 -6.21 -5.86 7.45
N TYR A 118 -6.43 -6.49 6.30
CA TYR A 118 -7.75 -6.75 5.75
C TYR A 118 -7.98 -8.24 5.63
N THR A 119 -9.12 -8.71 6.14
CA THR A 119 -9.56 -10.10 5.96
C THR A 119 -10.19 -10.28 4.58
N PRO A 120 -10.26 -11.52 4.05
CA PRO A 120 -10.98 -11.79 2.80
C PRO A 120 -12.44 -11.29 2.81
N GLY A 121 -13.13 -11.41 3.95
CA GLY A 121 -14.51 -10.94 4.10
C GLY A 121 -14.64 -9.41 3.96
N GLN A 122 -13.74 -8.66 4.62
CA GLN A 122 -13.68 -7.21 4.47
C GLN A 122 -13.40 -6.83 3.01
N LEU A 123 -12.42 -7.47 2.37
CA LEU A 123 -12.07 -7.17 0.97
C LEU A 123 -13.23 -7.40 0.01
N GLU A 124 -14.10 -8.38 0.27
CA GLU A 124 -15.30 -8.57 -0.54
C GLU A 124 -16.32 -7.43 -0.35
N GLU A 125 -16.44 -6.88 0.86
CA GLU A 125 -17.25 -5.68 1.09
C GLU A 125 -16.67 -4.46 0.37
N GLN A 126 -15.35 -4.24 0.46
CA GLN A 126 -14.67 -3.16 -0.27
C GLN A 126 -14.80 -3.32 -1.78
N ARG A 127 -14.68 -4.54 -2.31
CA ARG A 127 -14.90 -4.84 -3.73
C ARG A 127 -16.28 -4.37 -4.17
N ARG A 128 -17.33 -4.71 -3.42
CA ARG A 128 -18.70 -4.27 -3.73
C ARG A 128 -18.86 -2.76 -3.65
N PHE A 129 -18.27 -2.13 -2.64
CA PHE A 129 -18.29 -0.68 -2.47
C PHE A 129 -17.66 0.03 -3.68
N TYR A 130 -16.42 -0.30 -4.03
CA TYR A 130 -15.73 0.35 -5.16
C TYR A 130 -16.42 0.07 -6.51
N ALA A 131 -16.99 -1.13 -6.70
CA ALA A 131 -17.77 -1.42 -7.90
C ALA A 131 -19.01 -0.51 -8.01
N ALA A 132 -19.69 -0.22 -6.89
CA ALA A 132 -20.79 0.73 -6.87
C ALA A 132 -20.31 2.16 -7.13
N THR A 133 -19.22 2.58 -6.48
CA THR A 133 -18.63 3.91 -6.69
C THR A 133 -18.25 4.17 -8.15
N ILE A 134 -17.67 3.18 -8.84
CA ILE A 134 -17.34 3.33 -10.27
C ILE A 134 -18.59 3.52 -11.11
N ARG A 135 -19.67 2.76 -10.84
CA ARG A 135 -20.96 2.95 -11.53
C ARG A 135 -21.51 4.36 -11.31
N ASP A 136 -21.45 4.86 -10.07
CA ASP A 136 -21.95 6.19 -9.74
C ASP A 136 -21.12 7.29 -10.43
N ILE A 137 -19.80 7.13 -10.48
CA ILE A 137 -18.91 8.06 -11.20
C ILE A 137 -19.27 8.09 -12.69
N LYS A 138 -19.43 6.92 -13.34
CA LYS A 138 -19.81 6.84 -14.76
C LYS A 138 -21.19 7.42 -15.03
N ALA A 139 -22.14 7.25 -14.13
CA ALA A 139 -23.48 7.84 -14.27
C ALA A 139 -23.44 9.37 -14.17
N ARG A 140 -22.58 9.92 -13.30
CA ARG A 140 -22.41 11.37 -13.12
C ARG A 140 -21.55 12.02 -14.20
N PHE A 141 -20.55 11.29 -14.69
CA PHE A 141 -19.61 11.72 -15.72
C PHE A 141 -19.60 10.68 -16.84
N PRO A 142 -20.62 10.69 -17.71
CA PRO A 142 -20.68 9.74 -18.81
C PRO A 142 -19.45 9.93 -19.70
N LEU A 143 -18.81 8.82 -20.05
CA LEU A 143 -17.78 8.82 -21.08
C LEU A 143 -18.51 9.14 -22.39
N VAL A 144 -18.21 10.30 -22.96
CA VAL A 144 -18.66 10.67 -24.30
C VAL A 144 -17.61 10.12 -25.26
N ASP A 145 -18.05 9.36 -26.25
CA ASP A 145 -17.20 8.81 -27.31
C ASP A 145 -16.52 9.92 -28.13
#